data_AF-A0A7Y1TYL2-F1
#
_entry.id   AF-A0A7Y1TYL2-F1
#
_cell.length_a   1.000
_cell.length_b   1.000
_cell.length_c   1.000
_cell.angle_alpha   90.00
_cell.angle_beta   90.00
_cell.angle_gamma   90.00
#
_symmetry.space_group_name_H-M   'P 1'
#
loop_
_entity.id
_entity.type
_entity.pdbx_description
1 polymer ?
#
loop_
_entity_poly.entity_id
_entity_poly.type
_entity_poly.pdbx_seq_one_letter_code
_entity_poly.pdbx_strand_id
1 'polypeptide(L)'
;MNYRAILLTSLLAIAGCGGGGGSSGSTGGGSPPPPPPPPPTSCEGNHLINIIAATDNGMSGAGTGPDMAIDDNLDPASRWQSPGDSMTITFDLGERHLVREVGIAWFEGDQRAASFDVFSSEDGTTFESLLANQQSSGETQSFERYDTPDTPARYIRIENHGNSLNSDNAIIEGTAFGCTLDSATAVFENSNVVASDFALNPALPPGSNFELISWALNTPADLDGNGRSDRATETDLDNGFTDEYFFTDSEGGMVFRSTIGGAKTSANTSYTRTELREMLRRGNTGIQTQGVNRNNWILGYQPDPGTPVGGRNGVLRGTLAVNHVTETGNRNQVGRVIIGQIHALGDEPARLYYRKFPENERGFVYFAHEIRNSDDIYFPVLGPENSNIDNAPNDDANPENGIALDEIFSYEITQRDARIDVVLRRGDSTGPIIGHNYVDMRERNSGYDVPEEWMYFKAGAYTQNNTGDTTDFDQVTFYALENTHD
;
A
#
# COMPACT_ATOMS: atom_id res chain seq x y z
N MET A 1 -19.93 48.53 11.86
CA MET A 1 -20.21 48.64 13.30
C MET A 1 -18.94 48.26 14.03
N ASN A 2 -18.31 49.24 14.67
CA ASN A 2 -17.04 49.07 15.39
C ASN A 2 -17.33 48.58 16.81
N TYR A 3 -16.64 47.53 17.26
CA TYR A 3 -16.47 47.29 18.69
C TYR A 3 -14.97 47.20 19.03
N ARG A 4 -14.53 48.23 19.76
CA ARG A 4 -13.26 48.30 20.47
C ARG A 4 -13.43 47.53 21.80
N ALA A 5 -12.49 46.65 22.13
CA ALA A 5 -12.35 46.12 23.48
C ALA A 5 -11.24 46.88 24.22
N ILE A 6 -11.59 47.40 25.40
CA ILE A 6 -10.75 48.20 26.30
C ILE A 6 -10.22 47.26 27.38
N LEU A 7 -8.90 47.25 27.58
CA LEU A 7 -8.22 46.68 28.75
C LEU A 7 -8.58 47.50 30.00
N LEU A 8 -9.03 46.83 31.07
CA LEU A 8 -9.10 47.42 32.41
C LEU A 8 -8.13 46.67 33.35
N THR A 9 -7.08 47.38 33.74
CA THR A 9 -6.19 47.05 34.85
C THR A 9 -6.81 47.52 36.16
N SER A 10 -6.99 46.61 37.11
CA SER A 10 -7.41 46.94 38.49
C SER A 10 -6.25 46.70 39.46
N LEU A 11 -5.61 47.81 39.87
CA LEU A 11 -4.75 47.89 41.06
C LEU A 11 -5.64 47.97 42.30
N LEU A 12 -5.45 47.05 43.26
CA LEU A 12 -5.99 47.19 44.61
C LEU A 12 -4.83 47.34 45.59
N ALA A 13 -4.69 48.53 46.17
CA ALA A 13 -3.82 48.80 47.30
C ALA A 13 -4.59 48.61 48.61
N ILE A 14 -4.06 47.80 49.52
CA ILE A 14 -4.49 47.78 50.93
C ILE A 14 -3.24 47.99 51.78
N ALA A 15 -3.24 49.08 52.53
CA ALA A 15 -2.29 49.35 53.60
C ALA A 15 -2.83 48.76 54.92
N GLY A 16 -1.99 48.03 55.64
CA GLY A 16 -2.23 47.58 57.01
C GLY A 16 -0.92 47.57 57.79
N CYS A 17 -0.85 48.36 58.86
CA CYS A 17 0.28 48.44 59.80
C CYS A 17 0.12 47.43 60.96
N GLY A 18 1.27 47.05 61.54
CA GLY A 18 1.41 46.31 62.81
C GLY A 18 1.98 44.91 62.57
N GLY A 19 2.97 44.37 63.27
CA GLY A 19 3.71 44.71 64.48
C GLY A 19 4.62 43.48 64.74
N GLY A 20 5.80 43.69 65.33
CA GLY A 20 6.90 42.72 65.32
C GLY A 20 6.69 41.40 66.07
N GLY A 21 7.59 40.46 65.79
CA GLY A 21 7.74 39.21 66.53
C GLY A 21 8.48 38.17 65.70
N GLY A 22 9.77 37.96 65.99
CA GLY A 22 10.59 36.97 65.31
C GLY A 22 10.07 35.54 65.51
N SER A 23 10.00 34.79 64.41
CA SER A 23 10.06 33.33 64.41
C SER A 23 10.65 32.90 63.07
N SER A 24 11.82 32.27 63.13
CA SER A 24 12.53 31.67 62.01
C SER A 24 11.75 30.47 61.49
N GLY A 25 10.85 30.72 60.53
CA GLY A 25 10.22 29.70 59.71
C GLY A 25 11.07 29.43 58.47
N SER A 26 11.64 28.23 58.39
CA SER A 26 12.28 27.68 57.20
C SER A 26 11.29 27.71 56.02
N THR A 27 11.43 28.67 55.12
CA THR A 27 10.86 28.58 53.78
C THR A 27 11.71 27.59 53.01
N GLY A 28 11.25 26.34 52.95
CA GLY A 28 11.77 25.36 52.00
C GLY A 28 11.68 25.96 50.60
N GLY A 29 12.81 26.40 50.06
CA GLY A 29 12.93 26.76 48.66
C GLY A 29 12.72 25.49 47.86
N GLY A 30 11.53 25.35 47.27
CA GLY A 30 11.32 24.35 46.23
C GLY A 30 12.32 24.63 45.11
N SER A 31 13.19 23.68 44.82
CA SER A 31 14.08 23.74 43.66
C SER A 31 13.24 24.05 42.42
N PRO A 32 13.73 24.90 41.49
CA PRO A 32 13.02 25.14 40.24
C PRO A 32 12.77 23.80 39.53
N PRO A 33 11.61 23.62 38.87
CA PRO A 33 11.33 22.40 38.14
C PRO A 33 12.47 22.14 37.14
N PRO A 34 12.90 20.88 36.96
CA PRO A 34 13.92 20.56 35.98
C PRO A 34 13.48 21.04 34.59
N PRO A 35 14.44 21.44 33.73
CA PRO A 35 14.12 21.78 32.35
C PRO A 35 13.43 20.60 31.66
N PRO A 36 12.49 20.86 30.74
CA PRO A 36 11.88 19.78 29.97
C PRO A 36 12.96 19.00 29.21
N PRO A 37 12.77 17.68 29.04
CA PRO A 37 13.69 16.86 28.26
C PRO A 37 13.79 17.40 26.82
N PRO A 38 14.94 17.20 26.14
CA PRO A 38 15.06 17.55 24.74
C PRO A 38 14.01 16.77 23.91
N PRO A 39 13.52 17.36 22.81
CA PRO A 39 12.62 16.67 21.89
C PRO A 39 13.23 15.35 21.39
N PRO A 40 12.41 14.31 21.13
CA PRO A 40 12.87 13.09 20.46
C PRO A 40 13.42 13.39 19.07
N THR A 41 14.45 12.63 18.67
CA THR A 41 15.14 12.76 17.37
C THR A 41 15.39 11.40 16.69
N SER A 42 14.87 10.30 17.25
CA SER A 42 15.04 8.95 16.72
C SER A 42 13.80 8.11 16.99
N CYS A 43 13.43 7.28 16.02
CA CYS A 43 12.40 6.25 16.13
C CYS A 43 12.72 5.14 15.12
N GLU A 44 12.04 4.00 15.21
CA GLU A 44 12.16 2.89 14.25
C GLU A 44 10.94 2.88 13.32
N GLY A 45 11.10 2.40 12.08
CA GLY A 45 10.00 2.28 11.12
C GLY A 45 10.09 3.29 9.98
N ASN A 46 9.74 2.84 8.77
CA ASN A 46 9.77 3.61 7.54
C ASN A 46 8.39 3.49 6.88
N HIS A 47 7.40 4.06 7.57
CA HIS A 47 6.00 4.00 7.19
C HIS A 47 5.66 5.18 6.29
N LEU A 48 4.67 5.01 5.41
CA LEU A 48 4.07 6.12 4.68
C LEU A 48 3.47 7.11 5.70
N ILE A 49 3.81 8.39 5.56
CA ILE A 49 3.31 9.48 6.40
C ILE A 49 2.28 10.26 5.59
N ASN A 50 1.03 10.24 6.05
CA ASN A 50 -0.03 11.04 5.42
C ASN A 50 0.26 12.54 5.56
N ILE A 51 0.05 13.30 4.49
CA ILE A 51 0.23 14.74 4.47
C ILE A 51 -1.10 15.40 4.85
N ILE A 52 -1.13 16.16 5.94
CA ILE A 52 -2.39 16.73 6.45
C ILE A 52 -2.76 18.07 5.80
N ALA A 53 -1.79 18.76 5.20
CA ALA A 53 -2.00 20.02 4.49
C ALA A 53 -0.86 20.31 3.52
N ALA A 54 -1.17 21.05 2.45
CA ALA A 54 -0.19 21.53 1.50
C ALA A 54 -0.42 23.02 1.19
N THR A 55 0.67 23.75 0.95
CA THR A 55 0.65 25.16 0.53
C THR A 55 1.67 25.38 -0.58
N ASP A 56 1.43 26.33 -1.47
CA ASP A 56 2.37 26.68 -2.53
C ASP A 56 2.71 28.18 -2.50
N ASN A 57 3.51 28.63 -3.47
CA ASN A 57 3.86 30.05 -3.62
C ASN A 57 2.74 30.91 -4.25
N GLY A 58 1.53 30.39 -4.41
CA GLY A 58 0.36 31.09 -4.96
C GLY A 58 0.37 31.23 -6.48
N MET A 59 1.17 30.43 -7.18
CA MET A 59 1.32 30.48 -8.64
C MET A 59 0.57 29.35 -9.37
N SER A 60 -0.08 28.44 -8.63
CA SER A 60 -0.86 27.36 -9.24
C SER A 60 -2.04 27.85 -10.08
N GLY A 61 -2.38 27.07 -11.11
CA GLY A 61 -3.60 27.27 -11.90
C GLY A 61 -4.89 27.05 -11.11
N ALA A 62 -6.01 27.57 -11.62
CA ALA A 62 -7.32 27.30 -11.04
C ALA A 62 -7.67 25.81 -11.19
N GLY A 63 -7.99 25.15 -10.07
CA GLY A 63 -8.30 23.71 -10.04
C GLY A 63 -7.07 22.79 -10.05
N THR A 64 -5.87 23.34 -9.91
CA THR A 64 -4.61 22.57 -9.80
C THR A 64 -3.80 23.05 -8.59
N GLY A 65 -4.50 23.35 -7.49
CA GLY A 65 -3.92 23.85 -6.26
C GLY A 65 -3.11 22.78 -5.50
N PRO A 66 -2.42 23.16 -4.41
CA PRO A 66 -1.61 22.22 -3.64
C PRO A 66 -2.43 21.12 -2.95
N ASP A 67 -3.73 21.32 -2.76
CA ASP A 67 -4.67 20.31 -2.25
C ASP A 67 -4.79 19.10 -3.17
N MET A 68 -4.61 19.29 -4.48
CA MET A 68 -4.64 18.22 -5.49
C MET A 68 -3.37 17.37 -5.53
N ALA A 69 -2.43 17.57 -4.61
CA ALA A 69 -1.19 16.79 -4.49
C ALA A 69 -1.11 15.98 -3.19
N ILE A 70 -2.21 15.95 -2.44
CA ILE A 70 -2.35 15.29 -1.14
C ILE A 70 -3.77 14.71 -0.98
N ASP A 71 -4.47 14.45 -2.10
CA ASP A 71 -5.87 14.03 -2.09
C ASP A 71 -6.03 12.52 -2.29
N ASP A 72 -4.94 11.78 -2.18
CA ASP A 72 -4.85 10.35 -2.39
C ASP A 72 -5.28 9.91 -3.81
N ASN A 73 -5.42 10.82 -4.77
CA ASN A 73 -5.93 10.51 -6.11
C ASN A 73 -4.81 10.49 -7.15
N LEU A 74 -4.48 9.29 -7.64
CA LEU A 74 -3.44 9.11 -8.66
C LEU A 74 -3.90 9.37 -10.11
N ASP A 75 -5.13 9.86 -10.32
CA ASP A 75 -5.62 10.25 -11.65
C ASP A 75 -4.85 11.49 -12.17
N PRO A 76 -4.29 11.49 -13.39
CA PRO A 76 -3.58 12.64 -13.96
C PRO A 76 -4.37 13.96 -14.01
N ALA A 77 -5.69 13.91 -13.95
CA ALA A 77 -6.54 15.09 -13.83
C ALA A 77 -6.46 15.73 -12.44
N SER A 78 -6.13 14.96 -11.40
CA SER A 78 -5.81 15.43 -10.05
C SER A 78 -4.33 15.73 -9.94
N ARG A 79 -3.97 17.02 -9.92
CA ARG A 79 -2.58 17.42 -9.74
C ARG A 79 -2.44 18.84 -9.25
N TRP A 80 -1.41 19.08 -8.46
CA TRP A 80 -0.84 20.42 -8.36
C TRP A 80 -0.11 20.76 -9.65
N GLN A 81 -0.27 21.98 -10.16
CA GLN A 81 0.48 22.45 -11.33
C GLN A 81 0.81 23.94 -11.24
N SER A 82 2.08 24.28 -11.48
CA SER A 82 2.59 25.64 -11.47
C SER A 82 3.66 25.87 -12.55
N PRO A 83 3.55 26.92 -13.39
CA PRO A 83 4.53 27.19 -14.44
C PRO A 83 5.74 27.99 -13.95
N GLY A 84 6.93 27.65 -14.44
CA GLY A 84 8.16 28.42 -14.25
C GLY A 84 9.21 27.73 -13.40
N ASP A 85 10.23 28.48 -13.00
CA ASP A 85 11.39 27.98 -12.27
C ASP A 85 11.33 28.37 -10.78
N SER A 86 11.85 27.51 -9.91
CA SER A 86 11.84 27.68 -8.45
C SER A 86 10.43 27.79 -7.87
N MET A 87 9.50 26.98 -8.39
CA MET A 87 8.12 26.91 -7.89
C MET A 87 8.06 25.97 -6.69
N THR A 88 7.47 26.42 -5.58
CA THR A 88 7.48 25.66 -4.34
C THR A 88 6.11 25.14 -3.97
N ILE A 89 6.07 23.89 -3.51
CA ILE A 89 4.97 23.31 -2.73
C ILE A 89 5.55 22.82 -1.40
N THR A 90 4.86 23.08 -0.30
CA THR A 90 5.25 22.72 1.06
C THR A 90 4.15 21.85 1.67
N PHE A 91 4.53 20.63 2.03
CA PHE A 91 3.72 19.64 2.71
C PHE A 91 3.91 19.78 4.23
N ASP A 92 2.81 19.83 4.99
CA ASP A 92 2.77 19.76 6.46
C ASP A 92 2.38 18.34 6.88
N LEU A 93 3.30 17.65 7.57
CA LEU A 93 3.10 16.32 8.14
C LEU A 93 2.24 16.37 9.43
N GLY A 94 1.96 17.56 9.94
CA GLY A 94 1.12 17.82 11.11
C GLY A 94 1.84 17.75 12.44
N GLU A 95 2.77 16.80 12.57
CA GLU A 95 3.69 16.67 13.70
C GLU A 95 5.11 16.37 13.22
N ARG A 96 6.06 16.20 14.16
CA ARG A 96 7.44 15.87 13.80
C ARG A 96 7.57 14.37 13.56
N HIS A 97 8.17 14.05 12.43
CA HIS A 97 8.60 12.71 12.06
C HIS A 97 10.11 12.69 11.86
N LEU A 98 10.72 11.52 12.00
CA LEU A 98 12.03 11.26 11.44
C LEU A 98 11.83 10.86 9.98
N VAL A 99 11.97 11.82 9.07
CA VAL A 99 11.80 11.61 7.64
C VAL A 99 13.05 10.93 7.09
N ARG A 100 12.84 9.87 6.32
CA ARG A 100 13.88 9.06 5.68
C ARG A 100 13.78 9.08 4.17
N GLU A 101 12.58 9.10 3.64
CA GLU A 101 12.36 9.22 2.20
C GLU A 101 11.26 10.25 1.91
N VAL A 102 11.31 10.82 0.71
CA VAL A 102 10.19 11.58 0.14
C VAL A 102 9.64 10.81 -1.05
N GLY A 103 8.32 10.62 -1.08
CA GLY A 103 7.60 9.98 -2.18
C GLY A 103 6.91 11.02 -3.06
N ILE A 104 7.11 10.95 -4.37
CA ILE A 104 6.45 11.87 -5.32
C ILE A 104 5.95 11.08 -6.52
N ALA A 105 4.64 11.15 -6.79
CA ALA A 105 4.06 10.72 -8.06
C ALA A 105 4.01 11.93 -9.00
N TRP A 106 4.71 11.85 -10.14
CA TRP A 106 4.85 12.95 -11.08
C TRP A 106 3.81 12.89 -12.19
N PHE A 107 3.27 14.03 -12.58
CA PHE A 107 2.36 14.08 -13.73
C PHE A 107 3.14 13.76 -15.02
N GLU A 108 2.63 12.79 -15.79
CA GLU A 108 3.31 12.21 -16.95
C GLU A 108 4.71 11.67 -16.60
N GLY A 109 4.87 11.14 -15.39
CA GLY A 109 6.16 10.66 -14.87
C GLY A 109 6.77 9.47 -15.62
N ASP A 110 6.06 8.87 -16.57
CA ASP A 110 6.54 7.84 -17.51
C ASP A 110 6.89 8.39 -18.90
N GLN A 111 6.78 9.71 -19.09
CA GLN A 111 7.01 10.39 -20.38
C GLN A 111 7.99 11.56 -20.23
N ARG A 112 8.14 12.13 -19.04
CA ARG A 112 9.05 13.24 -18.76
C ARG A 112 9.66 13.15 -17.37
N ALA A 113 10.86 13.72 -17.22
CA ALA A 113 11.59 13.78 -15.97
C ALA A 113 11.45 15.18 -15.36
N ALA A 114 10.96 15.28 -14.13
CA ALA A 114 10.88 16.52 -13.37
C ALA A 114 12.26 16.86 -12.77
N SER A 115 12.58 18.15 -12.60
CA SER A 115 13.80 18.62 -11.91
C SER A 115 13.42 19.34 -10.62
N PHE A 116 14.05 19.01 -9.49
CA PHE A 116 13.62 19.52 -8.19
C PHE A 116 14.71 19.45 -7.10
N ASP A 117 14.47 20.19 -6.03
CA ASP A 117 15.19 20.16 -4.76
C ASP A 117 14.22 19.80 -3.62
N VAL A 118 14.74 19.22 -2.54
CA VAL A 118 13.98 18.86 -1.33
C VAL A 118 14.54 19.60 -0.14
N PHE A 119 13.64 20.20 0.64
CA PHE A 119 13.97 20.89 1.88
C PHE A 119 13.10 20.38 3.04
N SER A 120 13.61 20.48 4.26
CA SER A 120 12.87 20.18 5.48
C SER A 120 12.81 21.36 6.43
N SER A 121 11.82 21.35 7.31
CA SER A 121 11.70 22.30 8.41
C SER A 121 10.94 21.68 9.59
N GLU A 122 11.32 22.04 10.81
CA GLU A 122 10.52 21.76 12.01
C GLU A 122 9.49 22.88 12.29
N ASP A 123 9.74 24.11 11.83
CA ASP A 123 8.97 25.30 12.21
C ASP A 123 8.12 25.92 11.08
N GLY A 124 8.31 25.46 9.84
CA GLY A 124 7.57 25.90 8.66
C GLY A 124 8.02 27.26 8.11
N THR A 125 9.12 27.82 8.63
CA THR A 125 9.66 29.12 8.23
C THR A 125 11.13 29.05 7.81
N THR A 126 11.95 28.29 8.53
CA THR A 126 13.37 28.07 8.22
C THR A 126 13.52 26.70 7.57
N PHE A 127 13.98 26.70 6.32
CA PHE A 127 14.12 25.48 5.53
C PHE A 127 15.59 25.15 5.29
N GLU A 128 15.95 23.89 5.49
CA GLU A 128 17.28 23.35 5.23
C GLU A 128 17.21 22.39 4.04
N SER A 129 18.22 22.41 3.17
CA SER A 129 18.28 21.52 2.00
C SER A 129 18.58 20.09 2.45
N LEU A 130 17.73 19.15 2.03
CA LEU A 130 17.92 17.71 2.19
C LEU A 130 18.53 17.09 0.92
N LEU A 131 17.93 17.39 -0.23
CA LEU A 131 18.39 16.94 -1.54
C LEU A 131 18.47 18.13 -2.49
N ALA A 132 19.46 18.13 -3.37
CA ALA A 132 19.64 19.17 -4.38
C ALA A 132 19.90 18.56 -5.76
N ASN A 133 19.47 19.25 -6.82
CA ASN A 133 19.59 18.91 -8.23
C ASN A 133 19.07 17.49 -8.55
N GLN A 134 17.92 17.13 -7.99
CA GLN A 134 17.30 15.84 -8.26
C GLN A 134 16.56 15.85 -9.61
N GLN A 135 16.44 14.67 -10.20
CA GLN A 135 15.58 14.43 -11.35
C GLN A 135 14.74 13.18 -11.11
N SER A 136 13.46 13.24 -11.51
CA SER A 136 12.61 12.05 -11.54
C SER A 136 13.02 11.12 -12.70
N SER A 137 12.63 9.86 -12.65
CA SER A 137 13.13 8.85 -13.60
C SER A 137 12.57 9.05 -15.02
N GLY A 138 11.32 9.51 -15.13
CA GLY A 138 10.62 9.50 -16.41
C GLY A 138 10.13 8.11 -16.82
N GLU A 139 10.01 7.17 -15.88
CA GLU A 139 9.66 5.76 -16.12
C GLU A 139 8.42 5.27 -15.35
N THR A 140 7.77 6.08 -14.51
CA THR A 140 6.58 5.64 -13.74
C THR A 140 5.55 6.75 -13.52
N GLN A 141 4.28 6.35 -13.43
CA GLN A 141 3.19 7.22 -12.97
C GLN A 141 2.88 7.03 -11.47
N SER A 142 3.50 6.05 -10.81
CA SER A 142 3.40 5.81 -9.36
C SER A 142 4.43 6.65 -8.59
N PHE A 143 4.46 6.51 -7.26
CA PHE A 143 5.44 7.19 -6.42
C PHE A 143 6.87 6.78 -6.75
N GLU A 144 7.71 7.73 -7.13
CA GLU A 144 9.16 7.60 -6.97
C GLU A 144 9.53 7.91 -5.52
N ARG A 145 10.51 7.18 -4.98
CA ARG A 145 11.02 7.37 -3.62
C ARG A 145 12.45 7.88 -3.66
N TYR A 146 12.69 8.97 -2.94
CA TYR A 146 13.99 9.61 -2.85
C TYR A 146 14.49 9.47 -1.42
N ASP A 147 15.55 8.69 -1.24
CA ASP A 147 16.25 8.53 0.03
C ASP A 147 16.84 9.88 0.47
N THR A 148 16.65 10.22 1.75
CA THR A 148 17.11 11.47 2.36
C THR A 148 17.95 11.15 3.60
N PRO A 149 18.82 12.07 4.05
CA PRO A 149 19.37 11.94 5.39
C PRO A 149 18.25 11.90 6.43
N ASP A 150 18.23 10.89 7.30
CA ASP A 150 17.28 10.77 8.43
C ASP A 150 17.21 12.08 9.23
N THR A 151 16.14 12.84 9.06
CA THR A 151 16.02 14.21 9.60
C THR A 151 14.68 14.43 10.31
N PRO A 152 14.69 14.91 11.57
CA PRO A 152 13.48 15.40 12.23
C PRO A 152 12.86 16.55 11.43
N ALA A 153 11.64 16.37 10.96
CA ALA A 153 10.92 17.37 10.18
C ALA A 153 9.42 17.30 10.43
N ARG A 154 8.76 18.45 10.34
CA ARG A 154 7.29 18.55 10.23
C ARG A 154 6.86 19.01 8.85
N TYR A 155 7.70 19.77 8.16
CA TYR A 155 7.40 20.27 6.83
C TYR A 155 8.44 19.76 5.84
N ILE A 156 7.97 19.32 4.69
CA ILE A 156 8.80 19.01 3.53
C ILE A 156 8.42 19.96 2.41
N ARG A 157 9.40 20.65 1.84
CA ARG A 157 9.20 21.55 0.69
C ARG A 157 9.92 20.99 -0.52
N ILE A 158 9.19 20.95 -1.63
CA ILE A 158 9.73 20.66 -2.95
C ILE A 158 9.86 21.98 -3.69
N GLU A 159 11.07 22.31 -4.12
CA GLU A 159 11.32 23.41 -5.06
C GLU A 159 11.50 22.80 -6.45
N ASN A 160 10.70 23.24 -7.42
CA ASN A 160 10.56 22.60 -8.72
C ASN A 160 11.09 23.52 -9.83
N HIS A 161 11.80 22.93 -10.79
CA HIS A 161 12.59 23.59 -11.83
C HIS A 161 12.20 23.15 -13.25
N GLY A 162 10.92 22.87 -13.47
CA GLY A 162 10.36 22.36 -14.72
C GLY A 162 10.61 20.87 -14.93
N ASN A 163 10.61 20.46 -16.19
CA ASN A 163 10.82 19.07 -16.59
C ASN A 163 11.61 18.98 -17.91
N SER A 164 11.91 17.77 -18.35
CA SER A 164 12.68 17.50 -19.57
C SER A 164 12.03 17.99 -20.88
N LEU A 165 10.75 18.37 -20.88
CA LEU A 165 10.01 18.83 -22.06
C LEU A 165 9.70 20.33 -22.03
N ASN A 166 9.43 20.90 -20.86
CA ASN A 166 9.04 22.30 -20.70
C ASN A 166 9.24 22.81 -19.25
N SER A 167 8.86 24.06 -18.99
CA SER A 167 9.04 24.72 -17.69
C SER A 167 7.87 24.52 -16.71
N ASP A 168 6.91 23.64 -17.00
CA ASP A 168 5.79 23.40 -16.08
C ASP A 168 6.20 22.40 -15.00
N ASN A 169 5.74 22.66 -13.78
CA ASN A 169 5.90 21.77 -12.63
C ASN A 169 4.54 21.15 -12.34
N ALA A 170 4.47 19.84 -12.17
CA ALA A 170 3.23 19.18 -11.81
C ALA A 170 3.46 17.89 -11.01
N ILE A 171 2.78 17.79 -9.87
CA ILE A 171 2.83 16.66 -8.95
C ILE A 171 1.41 16.11 -8.82
N ILE A 172 1.26 14.80 -9.01
CA ILE A 172 0.01 14.08 -8.77
C ILE A 172 -0.20 13.93 -7.28
N GLU A 173 0.80 13.42 -6.56
CA GLU A 173 0.69 13.14 -5.14
C GLU A 173 2.08 13.22 -4.48
N GLY A 174 2.15 13.79 -3.28
CA GLY A 174 3.35 13.88 -2.46
C GLY A 174 3.14 13.21 -1.10
N THR A 175 4.18 12.52 -0.62
CA THR A 175 4.19 11.88 0.70
C THR A 175 5.61 11.91 1.28
N ALA A 176 5.73 11.57 2.57
CA ALA A 176 7.02 11.23 3.18
C ALA A 176 7.00 9.79 3.71
N PHE A 177 8.18 9.23 3.98
CA PHE A 177 8.32 7.96 4.69
C PHE A 177 9.24 8.13 5.91
N GLY A 178 8.87 7.47 7.01
CA GLY A 178 9.60 7.56 8.26
C GLY A 178 8.79 7.06 9.46
N CYS A 179 9.09 7.62 10.63
CA CYS A 179 8.39 7.29 11.87
C CYS A 179 8.07 8.54 12.70
N THR A 180 7.03 8.46 13.52
CA THR A 180 6.58 9.58 14.36
C THR A 180 7.50 9.77 15.58
N LEU A 181 7.87 11.02 15.88
CA LEU A 181 8.75 11.37 17.00
C LEU A 181 7.99 11.83 18.26
N ASP A 182 6.91 12.59 18.07
CA ASP A 182 6.26 13.34 19.17
C ASP A 182 4.99 12.71 19.73
N SER A 183 4.49 11.67 19.07
CA SER A 183 3.32 10.91 19.48
C SER A 183 3.68 9.43 19.60
N ALA A 184 3.18 8.81 20.67
CA ALA A 184 3.22 7.36 20.84
C ALA A 184 2.11 6.64 20.06
N THR A 185 1.25 7.38 19.36
CA THR A 185 0.18 6.82 18.54
C THR A 185 0.39 7.29 17.11
N ALA A 186 0.63 6.34 16.21
CA ALA A 186 0.68 6.62 14.78
C ALA A 186 -0.63 7.27 14.31
N VAL A 187 -0.53 8.23 13.38
CA VAL A 187 -1.70 8.76 12.68
C VAL A 187 -2.39 7.62 11.95
N PHE A 188 -3.70 7.46 12.19
CA PHE A 188 -4.48 6.34 11.68
C PHE A 188 -5.60 6.85 10.78
N GLU A 189 -5.50 6.55 9.49
CA GLU A 189 -6.58 6.81 8.52
C GLU A 189 -7.78 5.92 8.78
N ASN A 190 -9.00 6.35 8.45
CA ASN A 190 -10.17 5.49 8.55
C ASN A 190 -10.55 4.96 7.16
N SER A 191 -11.20 3.79 7.12
CA SER A 191 -11.83 3.32 5.88
C SER A 191 -12.87 4.34 5.42
N ASN A 192 -12.87 4.64 4.13
CA ASN A 192 -13.87 5.50 3.49
C ASN A 192 -15.18 4.76 3.18
N VAL A 193 -15.19 3.43 3.30
CA VAL A 193 -16.33 2.56 2.96
C VAL A 193 -16.63 1.52 4.04
N VAL A 194 -17.83 0.98 3.97
CA VAL A 194 -18.27 -0.25 4.65
C VAL A 194 -18.78 -1.26 3.61
N ALA A 195 -18.94 -2.53 4.00
CA ALA A 195 -19.36 -3.60 3.09
C ALA A 195 -20.67 -3.31 2.33
N SER A 196 -21.62 -2.61 2.97
CA SER A 196 -22.90 -2.27 2.32
C SER A 196 -22.79 -1.29 1.15
N ASP A 197 -21.68 -0.54 1.04
CA ASP A 197 -21.50 0.47 -0.01
C ASP A 197 -21.28 -0.17 -1.40
N PHE A 198 -20.84 -1.43 -1.44
CA PHE A 198 -20.62 -2.19 -2.69
C PHE A 198 -21.90 -2.74 -3.31
N ALA A 199 -23.04 -2.64 -2.61
CA ALA A 199 -24.36 -3.06 -3.09
C ALA A 199 -24.43 -4.51 -3.63
N LEU A 200 -23.64 -5.41 -3.06
CA LEU A 200 -23.63 -6.83 -3.41
C LEU A 200 -24.86 -7.56 -2.87
N ASN A 201 -25.30 -8.63 -3.53
CA ASN A 201 -26.49 -9.37 -3.14
C ASN A 201 -26.13 -10.68 -2.42
N PRO A 202 -26.41 -10.83 -1.10
CA PRO A 202 -26.07 -12.04 -0.35
C PRO A 202 -26.89 -13.28 -0.74
N ALA A 203 -27.95 -13.12 -1.54
CA ALA A 203 -28.76 -14.25 -2.03
C ALA A 203 -28.26 -14.81 -3.38
N LEU A 204 -27.23 -14.21 -3.97
CA LEU A 204 -26.68 -14.60 -5.27
C LEU A 204 -25.29 -15.23 -5.11
N PRO A 205 -24.92 -16.19 -5.98
CA PRO A 205 -23.57 -16.77 -5.96
C PRO A 205 -22.53 -15.72 -6.39
N PRO A 206 -21.23 -15.95 -6.12
CA PRO A 206 -20.19 -14.97 -6.43
C PRO A 206 -20.20 -14.50 -7.89
N GLY A 207 -20.33 -15.41 -8.86
CA GLY A 207 -20.38 -15.07 -10.30
C GLY A 207 -21.59 -14.25 -10.76
N SER A 208 -22.58 -14.00 -9.88
CA SER A 208 -23.69 -13.08 -10.14
C SER A 208 -23.49 -11.70 -9.52
N ASN A 209 -22.59 -11.57 -8.53
CA ASN A 209 -22.17 -10.29 -7.96
C ASN A 209 -20.90 -9.75 -8.65
N PHE A 210 -20.07 -10.62 -9.22
CA PHE A 210 -18.78 -10.32 -9.86
C PHE A 210 -18.75 -10.87 -11.29
N GLU A 211 -18.11 -10.15 -12.23
CA GLU A 211 -17.85 -10.67 -13.57
C GLU A 211 -16.69 -11.68 -13.52
N LEU A 212 -16.99 -12.98 -13.47
CA LEU A 212 -15.98 -14.04 -13.28
C LEU A 212 -15.59 -14.80 -14.55
N ILE A 213 -16.15 -14.48 -15.72
CA ILE A 213 -15.86 -15.20 -16.97
C ILE A 213 -14.39 -15.09 -17.39
N SER A 214 -13.63 -14.09 -16.90
CA SER A 214 -12.19 -13.94 -17.12
C SER A 214 -11.33 -14.69 -16.08
N TRP A 215 -11.92 -15.60 -15.29
CA TRP A 215 -11.23 -16.32 -14.22
C TRP A 215 -11.54 -17.81 -14.25
N ALA A 216 -10.63 -18.63 -13.74
CA ALA A 216 -10.91 -20.00 -13.32
C ALA A 216 -10.50 -20.14 -11.85
N LEU A 217 -11.15 -21.02 -11.11
CA LEU A 217 -10.92 -21.18 -9.66
C LEU A 217 -10.36 -22.55 -9.36
N ASN A 218 -9.38 -22.62 -8.46
CA ASN A 218 -9.01 -23.85 -7.78
C ASN A 218 -9.41 -23.78 -6.31
N THR A 219 -9.95 -24.88 -5.77
CA THR A 219 -10.29 -25.03 -4.35
C THR A 219 -9.56 -26.25 -3.77
N PRO A 220 -9.36 -26.36 -2.44
CA PRO A 220 -8.66 -27.49 -1.84
C PRO A 220 -9.48 -28.79 -1.80
N ALA A 221 -10.67 -28.79 -2.41
CA ALA A 221 -11.50 -29.96 -2.62
C ALA A 221 -10.83 -30.98 -3.57
N ASP A 222 -11.23 -32.24 -3.46
CA ASP A 222 -10.85 -33.36 -4.33
C ASP A 222 -12.04 -34.32 -4.44
N LEU A 223 -13.14 -33.81 -5.01
CA LEU A 223 -14.42 -34.51 -5.06
C LEU A 223 -14.38 -35.73 -6.00
N ASP A 224 -13.49 -35.74 -6.99
CA ASP A 224 -13.30 -36.86 -7.90
C ASP A 224 -12.25 -37.89 -7.41
N GLY A 225 -11.54 -37.59 -6.31
CA GLY A 225 -10.57 -38.47 -5.66
C GLY A 225 -9.31 -38.69 -6.48
N ASN A 226 -8.95 -37.78 -7.38
CA ASN A 226 -7.77 -37.87 -8.23
C ASN A 226 -6.48 -37.39 -7.52
N GLY A 227 -6.60 -36.87 -6.29
CA GLY A 227 -5.48 -36.38 -5.48
C GLY A 227 -5.03 -34.96 -5.84
N ARG A 228 -5.82 -34.20 -6.59
CA ARG A 228 -5.55 -32.81 -6.98
C ARG A 228 -6.73 -31.91 -6.61
N SER A 229 -6.41 -30.63 -6.43
CA SER A 229 -7.41 -29.58 -6.23
C SER A 229 -8.42 -29.59 -7.37
N ASP A 230 -9.70 -29.54 -7.02
CA ASP A 230 -10.78 -29.33 -7.97
C ASP A 230 -10.64 -27.97 -8.66
N ARG A 231 -11.18 -27.88 -9.87
CA ARG A 231 -11.15 -26.68 -10.70
C ARG A 231 -12.52 -26.34 -11.24
N ALA A 232 -13.02 -25.15 -10.92
CA ALA A 232 -14.15 -24.55 -11.63
C ALA A 232 -13.63 -23.77 -12.84
N THR A 233 -14.21 -24.01 -14.01
CA THR A 233 -13.87 -23.30 -15.24
C THR A 233 -14.48 -21.90 -15.28
N GLU A 234 -14.07 -21.10 -16.26
CA GLU A 234 -14.66 -19.78 -16.53
C GLU A 234 -16.18 -19.83 -16.61
N THR A 235 -16.71 -20.81 -17.34
CA THR A 235 -18.15 -21.00 -17.53
C THR A 235 -18.83 -21.52 -16.27
N ASP A 236 -18.16 -22.31 -15.43
CA ASP A 236 -18.75 -22.77 -14.16
C ASP A 236 -18.93 -21.59 -13.20
N LEU A 237 -17.92 -20.70 -13.11
CA LEU A 237 -17.99 -19.49 -12.29
C LEU A 237 -19.09 -18.54 -12.79
N ASP A 238 -19.15 -18.30 -14.10
CA ASP A 238 -20.18 -17.45 -14.73
C ASP A 238 -21.60 -18.01 -14.54
N ASN A 239 -21.73 -19.35 -14.40
CA ASN A 239 -23.00 -20.02 -14.09
C ASN A 239 -23.29 -20.14 -12.59
N GLY A 240 -22.53 -19.45 -11.73
CA GLY A 240 -22.82 -19.36 -10.30
C GLY A 240 -22.29 -20.52 -9.46
N PHE A 241 -21.12 -21.06 -9.81
CA PHE A 241 -20.42 -22.03 -8.97
C PHE A 241 -20.24 -21.51 -7.52
N THR A 242 -20.46 -22.41 -6.56
CA THR A 242 -20.20 -22.21 -5.14
C THR A 242 -19.92 -23.55 -4.46
N ASP A 243 -19.06 -23.55 -3.46
CA ASP A 243 -18.79 -24.69 -2.58
C ASP A 243 -18.47 -24.22 -1.14
N GLU A 244 -17.95 -25.12 -0.30
CA GLU A 244 -17.60 -24.80 1.10
C GLU A 244 -16.37 -23.87 1.25
N TYR A 245 -15.58 -23.71 0.17
CA TYR A 245 -14.36 -22.91 0.10
C TYR A 245 -14.58 -21.59 -0.63
N PHE A 246 -15.55 -21.52 -1.53
CA PHE A 246 -15.88 -20.37 -2.37
C PHE A 246 -17.38 -20.10 -2.38
N PHE A 247 -17.79 -19.04 -1.70
CA PHE A 247 -19.21 -18.73 -1.48
C PHE A 247 -19.44 -17.24 -1.26
N THR A 248 -20.71 -16.85 -1.24
CA THR A 248 -21.13 -15.48 -0.93
C THR A 248 -21.46 -15.37 0.56
N ASP A 249 -20.95 -14.34 1.24
CA ASP A 249 -21.24 -14.10 2.67
C ASP A 249 -22.58 -13.38 2.91
N SER A 250 -22.83 -12.99 4.16
CA SER A 250 -24.05 -12.27 4.57
C SER A 250 -24.15 -10.84 4.02
N GLU A 251 -23.05 -10.27 3.53
CA GLU A 251 -22.96 -8.92 2.98
C GLU A 251 -22.86 -8.94 1.44
N GLY A 252 -22.82 -10.12 0.83
CA GLY A 252 -22.72 -10.31 -0.62
C GLY A 252 -21.28 -10.44 -1.14
N GLY A 253 -20.28 -10.35 -0.25
CA GLY A 253 -18.87 -10.48 -0.57
C GLY A 253 -18.50 -11.87 -1.09
N MET A 254 -17.52 -11.93 -1.99
CA MET A 254 -16.98 -13.16 -2.56
C MET A 254 -15.90 -13.73 -1.64
N VAL A 255 -16.25 -14.80 -0.92
CA VAL A 255 -15.39 -15.42 0.08
C VAL A 255 -14.49 -16.47 -0.54
N PHE A 256 -13.21 -16.43 -0.17
CA PHE A 256 -12.21 -17.46 -0.40
C PHE A 256 -11.76 -18.01 0.95
N ARG A 257 -12.02 -19.28 1.22
CA ARG A 257 -11.53 -19.99 2.39
C ARG A 257 -10.57 -21.08 1.97
N SER A 258 -9.36 -21.10 2.53
CA SER A 258 -8.37 -22.15 2.27
C SER A 258 -7.87 -22.75 3.57
N THR A 259 -8.14 -24.04 3.79
CA THR A 259 -7.67 -24.81 4.94
C THR A 259 -6.21 -25.23 4.76
N ILE A 260 -5.45 -25.44 5.84
CA ILE A 260 -4.09 -26.00 5.79
C ILE A 260 -4.09 -27.38 5.11
N GLY A 261 -5.03 -28.24 5.50
CA GLY A 261 -5.29 -29.54 4.89
C GLY A 261 -6.05 -29.40 3.56
N GLY A 262 -5.97 -30.42 2.72
CA GLY A 262 -6.69 -30.47 1.45
C GLY A 262 -5.79 -30.76 0.25
N ALA A 263 -6.42 -30.90 -0.92
CA ALA A 263 -5.72 -31.21 -2.16
C ALA A 263 -4.98 -29.99 -2.72
N LYS A 264 -3.98 -30.27 -3.54
CA LYS A 264 -3.03 -29.28 -4.07
C LYS A 264 -3.09 -29.25 -5.59
N THR A 265 -2.71 -28.14 -6.21
CA THR A 265 -2.82 -27.98 -7.68
C THR A 265 -1.83 -28.85 -8.46
N SER A 266 -0.70 -29.21 -7.83
CA SER A 266 0.30 -30.10 -8.41
C SER A 266 1.16 -30.75 -7.31
N ALA A 267 1.99 -31.72 -7.71
CA ALA A 267 2.97 -32.32 -6.81
C ALA A 267 4.08 -31.34 -6.35
N ASN A 268 4.24 -30.19 -7.03
CA ASN A 268 5.27 -29.21 -6.75
C ASN A 268 4.82 -28.12 -5.77
N THR A 269 3.52 -28.02 -5.47
CA THR A 269 3.02 -27.08 -4.46
C THR A 269 2.78 -27.79 -3.12
N SER A 270 3.26 -27.18 -2.05
CA SER A 270 3.11 -27.71 -0.69
C SER A 270 1.97 -27.06 0.10
N TYR A 271 1.19 -26.19 -0.56
CA TYR A 271 0.28 -25.23 0.06
C TYR A 271 -1.08 -25.23 -0.66
N THR A 272 -2.16 -25.27 0.11
CA THR A 272 -3.55 -25.20 -0.35
C THR A 272 -3.91 -23.82 -0.82
N ARG A 273 -4.89 -23.72 -1.73
CA ARG A 273 -5.43 -22.44 -2.18
C ARG A 273 -6.91 -22.54 -2.47
N THR A 274 -7.61 -21.44 -2.24
CA THR A 274 -8.89 -21.12 -2.88
C THR A 274 -8.67 -19.83 -3.63
N GLU A 275 -8.38 -19.93 -4.91
CA GLU A 275 -7.74 -18.84 -5.63
C GLU A 275 -8.11 -18.83 -7.11
N LEU A 276 -8.44 -17.63 -7.60
CA LEU A 276 -8.69 -17.37 -9.00
C LEU A 276 -7.39 -17.30 -9.79
N ARG A 277 -7.48 -17.74 -11.03
CA ARG A 277 -6.43 -17.67 -12.05
C ARG A 277 -7.02 -16.97 -13.27
N GLU A 278 -6.37 -15.93 -13.75
CA GLU A 278 -6.84 -15.15 -14.90
C GLU A 278 -6.88 -15.97 -16.20
N MET A 279 -7.96 -15.79 -16.96
CA MET A 279 -8.30 -16.51 -18.18
C MET A 279 -8.79 -15.51 -19.24
N LEU A 280 -7.89 -14.74 -19.88
CA LEU A 280 -8.29 -13.74 -20.90
C LEU A 280 -9.00 -14.36 -22.11
N ARG A 281 -8.96 -15.70 -22.27
CA ARG A 281 -9.76 -16.41 -23.27
C ARG A 281 -11.26 -16.44 -22.97
N ARG A 282 -11.67 -16.09 -21.75
CA ARG A 282 -13.07 -15.92 -21.31
C ARG A 282 -13.97 -17.09 -21.71
N GLY A 283 -13.58 -18.32 -21.37
CA GLY A 283 -14.33 -19.55 -21.68
C GLY A 283 -14.12 -20.12 -23.09
N ASN A 284 -13.37 -19.45 -23.97
CA ASN A 284 -13.04 -19.97 -25.29
C ASN A 284 -11.95 -21.06 -25.22
N THR A 285 -12.37 -22.31 -25.09
CA THR A 285 -11.50 -23.49 -25.00
C THR A 285 -10.69 -23.79 -26.26
N GLY A 286 -10.93 -23.07 -27.37
CA GLY A 286 -10.06 -23.10 -28.55
C GLY A 286 -8.71 -22.40 -28.34
N ILE A 287 -8.57 -21.62 -27.25
CA ILE A 287 -7.33 -20.96 -26.84
C ILE A 287 -6.72 -21.76 -25.67
N GLN A 288 -5.43 -22.10 -25.80
CA GLN A 288 -4.72 -22.86 -24.78
C GLN A 288 -4.58 -22.04 -23.48
N THR A 289 -4.70 -22.71 -22.33
CA THR A 289 -4.54 -22.07 -21.01
C THR A 289 -3.14 -21.48 -20.83
N GLN A 290 -2.12 -22.20 -21.31
CA GLN A 290 -0.71 -21.86 -21.12
C GLN A 290 -0.07 -21.37 -22.41
N GLY A 291 0.97 -20.55 -22.27
CA GLY A 291 1.82 -20.06 -23.36
C GLY A 291 1.51 -18.63 -23.79
N VAL A 292 2.41 -18.07 -24.61
CA VAL A 292 2.28 -16.73 -25.20
C VAL A 292 1.16 -16.76 -26.25
N ASN A 293 -0.05 -16.40 -25.83
CA ASN A 293 -1.26 -16.49 -26.63
C ASN A 293 -2.35 -15.55 -26.09
N ARG A 294 -3.53 -15.55 -26.70
CA ARG A 294 -4.66 -14.67 -26.34
C ARG A 294 -5.27 -14.88 -24.93
N ASN A 295 -4.85 -15.90 -24.19
CA ASN A 295 -5.31 -16.12 -22.83
C ASN A 295 -4.45 -15.40 -21.78
N ASN A 296 -3.22 -15.05 -22.12
CA ASN A 296 -2.21 -14.57 -21.19
C ASN A 296 -1.65 -13.23 -21.68
N TRP A 297 -1.11 -12.43 -20.78
CA TRP A 297 -0.48 -11.16 -21.11
C TRP A 297 1.04 -11.23 -21.02
N ILE A 298 1.72 -10.19 -21.50
CA ILE A 298 3.18 -10.08 -21.46
C ILE A 298 3.58 -8.69 -20.96
N LEU A 299 4.84 -8.51 -20.56
CA LEU A 299 5.33 -7.21 -20.09
C LEU A 299 5.37 -6.19 -21.23
N GLY A 300 5.18 -4.90 -20.93
CA GLY A 300 5.24 -3.82 -21.92
C GLY A 300 6.56 -3.79 -22.69
N TYR A 301 7.67 -3.98 -21.97
CA TYR A 301 9.04 -3.97 -22.48
C TYR A 301 9.56 -5.32 -22.99
N GLN A 302 8.75 -6.39 -22.94
CA GLN A 302 9.11 -7.69 -23.53
C GLN A 302 9.15 -7.58 -25.07
N PRO A 303 10.14 -8.19 -25.75
CA PRO A 303 10.19 -8.23 -27.21
C PRO A 303 8.89 -8.75 -27.83
N ASP A 304 8.56 -8.27 -29.04
CA ASP A 304 7.38 -8.76 -29.77
C ASP A 304 7.48 -10.29 -29.99
N PRO A 305 6.53 -11.09 -29.44
CA PRO A 305 6.58 -12.54 -29.59
C PRO A 305 6.17 -13.01 -30.99
N GLY A 306 5.71 -12.12 -31.88
CA GLY A 306 5.29 -12.47 -33.24
C GLY A 306 3.97 -13.26 -33.31
N THR A 307 3.21 -13.28 -32.21
CA THR A 307 1.89 -13.94 -32.09
C THR A 307 0.94 -13.08 -31.26
N PRO A 308 -0.39 -13.10 -31.52
CA PRO A 308 -1.34 -12.37 -30.70
C PRO A 308 -1.36 -12.83 -29.23
N VAL A 309 -1.27 -11.86 -28.32
CA VAL A 309 -1.39 -12.04 -26.87
C VAL A 309 -2.73 -11.51 -26.34
N GLY A 310 -3.07 -11.82 -25.09
CA GLY A 310 -4.30 -11.36 -24.43
C GLY A 310 -4.25 -9.90 -23.98
N GLY A 311 -3.05 -9.37 -23.72
CA GLY A 311 -2.82 -7.98 -23.34
C GLY A 311 -1.32 -7.70 -23.12
N ARG A 312 -0.98 -6.43 -22.92
CA ARG A 312 0.35 -6.01 -22.42
C ARG A 312 0.20 -5.23 -21.13
N ASN A 313 1.25 -5.27 -20.29
CA ASN A 313 1.21 -4.70 -18.95
C ASN A 313 0.06 -5.30 -18.14
N GLY A 314 -0.16 -4.85 -16.91
CA GLY A 314 -1.32 -5.29 -16.16
C GLY A 314 -1.55 -4.49 -14.90
N VAL A 315 -2.81 -4.27 -14.56
CA VAL A 315 -3.22 -3.74 -13.26
C VAL A 315 -4.19 -4.73 -12.63
N LEU A 316 -3.94 -5.15 -11.40
CA LEU A 316 -4.86 -5.96 -10.58
C LEU A 316 -5.28 -5.15 -9.35
N ARG A 317 -6.59 -4.94 -9.21
CA ARG A 317 -7.19 -4.23 -8.06
C ARG A 317 -8.08 -5.18 -7.28
N GLY A 318 -7.88 -5.23 -5.98
CA GLY A 318 -8.75 -5.96 -5.06
C GLY A 318 -9.15 -5.05 -3.91
N THR A 319 -10.46 -4.95 -3.63
CA THR A 319 -10.95 -4.41 -2.34
C THR A 319 -11.51 -5.56 -1.54
N LEU A 320 -10.96 -5.79 -0.35
CA LEU A 320 -11.19 -6.99 0.43
C LEU A 320 -11.04 -6.75 1.93
N ALA A 321 -11.47 -7.72 2.72
CA ALA A 321 -11.09 -7.88 4.11
C ALA A 321 -10.48 -9.28 4.32
N VAL A 322 -9.41 -9.36 5.10
CA VAL A 322 -8.92 -10.65 5.61
C VAL A 322 -9.71 -10.95 6.87
N ASN A 323 -10.53 -12.00 6.86
CA ASN A 323 -11.45 -12.30 7.97
C ASN A 323 -10.82 -13.26 8.98
N HIS A 324 -9.95 -14.15 8.52
CA HIS A 324 -9.26 -15.11 9.36
C HIS A 324 -7.91 -15.46 8.75
N VAL A 325 -6.91 -15.68 9.58
CA VAL A 325 -5.65 -16.29 9.17
C VAL A 325 -5.34 -17.46 10.08
N THR A 326 -4.56 -18.41 9.59
CA THR A 326 -4.15 -19.58 10.38
C THR A 326 -3.48 -19.17 11.69
N GLU A 327 -3.92 -19.75 12.81
CA GLU A 327 -3.40 -19.46 14.15
C GLU A 327 -2.48 -20.56 14.70
N THR A 328 -2.38 -21.68 13.99
CA THR A 328 -1.55 -22.84 14.36
C THR A 328 -0.39 -23.07 13.38
N GLY A 329 0.62 -23.81 13.81
CA GLY A 329 1.79 -24.17 12.97
C GLY A 329 3.08 -23.46 13.40
N ASN A 330 4.11 -23.61 12.57
CA ASN A 330 5.42 -23.04 12.86
C ASN A 330 5.39 -21.51 12.79
N ARG A 331 6.18 -20.86 13.64
CA ARG A 331 6.21 -19.38 13.75
C ARG A 331 6.54 -18.67 12.44
N ASN A 332 7.34 -19.28 11.58
CA ASN A 332 7.69 -18.73 10.27
C ASN A 332 6.58 -18.90 9.21
N GLN A 333 5.51 -19.62 9.50
CA GLN A 333 4.39 -19.89 8.58
C GLN A 333 3.06 -19.33 9.08
N VAL A 334 2.82 -19.37 10.39
CA VAL A 334 1.54 -18.97 11.00
C VAL A 334 1.09 -17.58 10.56
N GLY A 335 -0.19 -17.48 10.26
CA GLY A 335 -0.86 -16.22 9.99
C GLY A 335 -0.59 -15.59 8.63
N ARG A 336 0.06 -16.30 7.69
CA ARG A 336 0.42 -15.77 6.36
C ARG A 336 -0.48 -16.31 5.26
N VAL A 337 -1.05 -15.39 4.48
CA VAL A 337 -1.87 -15.68 3.31
C VAL A 337 -1.45 -14.79 2.15
N ILE A 338 -1.32 -15.37 0.95
CA ILE A 338 -1.17 -14.58 -0.29
C ILE A 338 -2.57 -14.22 -0.79
N ILE A 339 -2.74 -12.93 -1.12
CA ILE A 339 -4.03 -12.35 -1.52
C ILE A 339 -4.09 -11.91 -2.99
N GLY A 340 -2.94 -11.70 -3.62
CA GLY A 340 -2.82 -11.33 -5.03
C GLY A 340 -1.45 -11.71 -5.59
N GLN A 341 -1.37 -12.06 -6.88
CA GLN A 341 -0.12 -12.47 -7.53
C GLN A 341 -0.06 -12.08 -9.00
N ILE A 342 1.17 -11.90 -9.49
CA ILE A 342 1.53 -12.07 -10.90
C ILE A 342 2.31 -13.38 -10.98
N HIS A 343 1.88 -14.28 -11.86
CA HIS A 343 2.58 -15.55 -12.09
C HIS A 343 3.04 -15.63 -13.55
N ALA A 344 4.26 -16.10 -13.78
CA ALA A 344 4.87 -16.28 -15.09
C ALA A 344 4.78 -17.73 -15.58
N LEU A 345 5.65 -18.15 -16.51
CA LEU A 345 5.72 -19.55 -16.97
C LEU A 345 6.09 -20.52 -15.84
N GLY A 346 7.09 -20.16 -15.02
CA GLY A 346 7.67 -21.04 -14.00
C GLY A 346 7.93 -20.40 -12.64
N ASP A 347 7.88 -19.07 -12.56
CA ASP A 347 8.25 -18.26 -11.40
C ASP A 347 7.14 -17.22 -11.12
N GLU A 348 7.20 -16.50 -10.00
CA GLU A 348 6.21 -15.47 -9.66
C GLU A 348 6.80 -14.04 -9.54
N PRO A 349 6.61 -13.19 -10.56
CA PRO A 349 7.04 -11.78 -10.52
C PRO A 349 6.53 -11.00 -9.32
N ALA A 350 5.36 -11.34 -8.76
CA ALA A 350 4.88 -10.74 -7.52
C ALA A 350 3.95 -11.68 -6.76
N ARG A 351 4.13 -11.78 -5.45
CA ARG A 351 3.20 -12.43 -4.51
C ARG A 351 2.94 -11.48 -3.34
N LEU A 352 1.71 -10.97 -3.23
CA LEU A 352 1.30 -10.04 -2.17
C LEU A 352 0.77 -10.82 -0.96
N TYR A 353 1.39 -10.63 0.20
CA TYR A 353 1.08 -11.31 1.44
C TYR A 353 0.40 -10.37 2.42
N TYR A 354 -0.65 -10.86 3.07
CA TYR A 354 -1.06 -10.38 4.38
C TYR A 354 -0.51 -11.33 5.45
N ARG A 355 -0.02 -10.78 6.57
CA ARG A 355 0.37 -11.57 7.73
C ARG A 355 -0.12 -10.97 9.03
N LYS A 356 -0.73 -11.78 9.88
CA LYS A 356 -1.05 -11.41 11.27
C LYS A 356 -0.66 -12.52 12.22
N PHE A 357 0.12 -12.21 13.25
CA PHE A 357 0.41 -13.17 14.31
C PHE A 357 -0.80 -13.35 15.24
N PRO A 358 -0.99 -14.55 15.85
CA PRO A 358 -2.15 -14.83 16.71
C PRO A 358 -2.34 -13.81 17.86
N GLU A 359 -1.23 -13.36 18.45
CA GLU A 359 -1.22 -12.41 19.56
C GLU A 359 -1.43 -10.95 19.16
N ASN A 360 -1.33 -10.62 17.88
CA ASN A 360 -1.42 -9.24 17.41
C ASN A 360 -2.88 -8.85 17.18
N GLU A 361 -3.18 -7.56 17.27
CA GLU A 361 -4.49 -7.00 16.92
C GLU A 361 -4.57 -6.74 15.41
N ARG A 362 -3.43 -6.41 14.79
CA ARG A 362 -3.32 -6.03 13.37
C ARG A 362 -2.28 -6.89 12.64
N GLY A 363 -2.48 -7.05 11.34
CA GLY A 363 -1.52 -7.62 10.42
C GLY A 363 -0.78 -6.56 9.61
N PHE A 364 0.24 -7.01 8.90
CA PHE A 364 1.07 -6.22 7.99
C PHE A 364 1.05 -6.82 6.59
N VAL A 365 1.49 -6.03 5.60
CA VAL A 365 1.43 -6.40 4.19
C VAL A 365 2.78 -6.17 3.53
N TYR A 366 3.23 -7.16 2.76
CA TYR A 366 4.48 -7.13 2.02
C TYR A 366 4.31 -7.94 0.73
N PHE A 367 5.15 -7.70 -0.28
CA PHE A 367 5.21 -8.58 -1.44
C PHE A 367 6.58 -9.21 -1.59
N ALA A 368 6.58 -10.42 -2.17
CA ALA A 368 7.79 -11.08 -2.63
C ALA A 368 7.88 -10.96 -4.16
N HIS A 369 9.09 -10.77 -4.66
CA HIS A 369 9.42 -10.81 -6.08
C HIS A 369 10.45 -11.92 -6.30
N GLU A 370 10.10 -12.90 -7.12
CA GLU A 370 11.03 -13.95 -7.51
C GLU A 370 11.83 -13.49 -8.72
N ILE A 371 13.15 -13.47 -8.63
CA ILE A 371 14.03 -13.32 -9.80
C ILE A 371 14.11 -14.69 -10.47
N ARG A 372 13.91 -14.78 -11.79
CA ARG A 372 13.89 -16.08 -12.50
C ARG A 372 15.15 -16.89 -12.19
N ASN A 373 14.95 -18.15 -11.81
CA ASN A 373 16.03 -19.07 -11.44
C ASN A 373 16.90 -18.59 -10.25
N SER A 374 16.32 -17.79 -9.35
CA SER A 374 17.00 -17.27 -8.15
C SER A 374 16.05 -17.28 -6.95
N ASP A 375 16.51 -16.74 -5.82
CA ASP A 375 15.74 -16.66 -4.59
C ASP A 375 14.81 -15.43 -4.60
N ASP A 376 13.78 -15.51 -3.75
CA ASP A 376 12.85 -14.43 -3.51
C ASP A 376 13.50 -13.24 -2.81
N ILE A 377 13.07 -12.04 -3.19
CA ILE A 377 13.33 -10.80 -2.46
C ILE A 377 12.02 -10.18 -1.97
N TYR A 378 12.05 -9.49 -0.83
CA TYR A 378 10.86 -9.11 -0.07
C TYR A 378 10.81 -7.60 0.23
N PHE A 379 9.65 -7.00 -0.07
CA PHE A 379 9.41 -5.57 0.03
C PHE A 379 8.24 -5.28 0.98
N PRO A 380 8.46 -4.61 2.12
CA PRO A 380 7.38 -4.23 3.03
C PRO A 380 6.55 -3.11 2.42
N VAL A 381 5.22 -3.23 2.43
CA VAL A 381 4.31 -2.21 1.88
C VAL A 381 3.62 -1.45 3.01
N LEU A 382 3.20 -2.17 4.06
CA LEU A 382 2.65 -1.64 5.30
C LEU A 382 3.12 -2.51 6.47
N GLY A 383 3.49 -1.88 7.58
CA GLY A 383 4.01 -2.55 8.78
C GLY A 383 5.53 -2.41 8.91
N PRO A 384 6.23 -3.41 9.48
CA PRO A 384 7.61 -3.24 9.92
C PRO A 384 8.57 -3.02 8.75
N GLU A 385 9.66 -2.30 9.03
CA GLU A 385 10.79 -2.23 8.12
C GLU A 385 11.39 -3.62 7.86
N ASN A 386 11.96 -3.79 6.66
CA ASN A 386 12.70 -5.00 6.32
C ASN A 386 14.15 -4.65 6.03
N SER A 387 15.02 -4.82 7.04
CA SER A 387 16.44 -4.50 6.91
C SER A 387 17.20 -5.47 5.99
N ASN A 388 16.62 -6.62 5.65
CA ASN A 388 17.23 -7.59 4.75
C ASN A 388 16.20 -8.12 3.74
N ILE A 389 16.32 -7.68 2.50
CA ILE A 389 15.38 -8.01 1.43
C ILE A 389 15.39 -9.50 1.10
N ASP A 390 16.44 -10.26 1.43
CA ASP A 390 16.53 -11.70 1.15
C ASP A 390 15.63 -12.53 2.10
N ASN A 391 14.98 -11.90 3.08
CA ASN A 391 14.09 -12.56 4.02
C ASN A 391 12.76 -11.82 4.11
N ALA A 392 11.67 -12.58 4.24
CA ALA A 392 10.36 -12.01 4.54
C ALA A 392 10.40 -11.25 5.88
N PRO A 393 9.67 -10.12 6.02
CA PRO A 393 9.55 -9.43 7.29
C PRO A 393 9.10 -10.39 8.41
N ASN A 394 9.83 -10.36 9.52
CA ASN A 394 9.68 -11.30 10.62
C ASN A 394 9.48 -10.64 11.99
N ASP A 395 9.42 -9.31 12.04
CA ASP A 395 9.03 -8.58 13.24
C ASP A 395 7.62 -9.00 13.63
N ASP A 396 7.50 -9.46 14.87
CA ASP A 396 6.28 -9.97 15.45
C ASP A 396 5.59 -9.01 16.41
N ALA A 397 6.15 -7.82 16.60
CA ALA A 397 5.47 -6.73 17.26
C ALA A 397 4.13 -6.41 16.56
N ASN A 398 3.14 -5.99 17.35
CA ASN A 398 1.86 -5.56 16.81
C ASN A 398 2.06 -4.30 15.94
N PRO A 399 1.78 -4.35 14.64
CA PRO A 399 1.97 -3.19 13.76
C PRO A 399 0.88 -2.15 14.03
N GLU A 400 1.22 -1.03 14.66
CA GLU A 400 0.25 0.00 15.06
C GLU A 400 -0.54 0.57 13.86
N ASN A 401 0.14 0.75 12.73
CA ASN A 401 -0.46 1.20 11.47
C ASN A 401 -1.03 0.06 10.61
N GLY A 402 -0.96 -1.19 11.07
CA GLY A 402 -1.39 -2.36 10.34
C GLY A 402 -2.90 -2.43 10.08
N ILE A 403 -3.33 -3.50 9.43
CA ILE A 403 -4.73 -3.75 9.05
C ILE A 403 -5.29 -4.84 9.98
N ALA A 404 -6.43 -4.58 10.64
CA ALA A 404 -7.07 -5.58 11.47
C ALA A 404 -7.78 -6.66 10.63
N LEU A 405 -8.11 -7.80 11.24
CA LEU A 405 -9.07 -8.72 10.61
C LEU A 405 -10.42 -8.01 10.45
N ASP A 406 -11.15 -8.35 9.39
CA ASP A 406 -12.43 -7.74 8.97
C ASP A 406 -12.35 -6.24 8.59
N GLU A 407 -11.17 -5.61 8.67
CA GLU A 407 -10.95 -4.26 8.15
C GLU A 407 -10.90 -4.28 6.61
N ILE A 408 -11.75 -3.49 5.96
CA ILE A 408 -11.76 -3.34 4.50
C ILE A 408 -10.56 -2.49 4.08
N PHE A 409 -9.78 -3.01 3.15
CA PHE A 409 -8.70 -2.31 2.48
C PHE A 409 -8.65 -2.69 1.01
N SER A 410 -7.91 -1.92 0.23
CA SER A 410 -7.67 -2.24 -1.17
C SER A 410 -6.19 -2.31 -1.47
N TYR A 411 -5.85 -3.14 -2.45
CA TYR A 411 -4.54 -3.16 -3.07
C TYR A 411 -4.67 -2.88 -4.56
N GLU A 412 -3.63 -2.27 -5.12
CA GLU A 412 -3.38 -2.20 -6.55
C GLU A 412 -1.98 -2.76 -6.81
N ILE A 413 -1.89 -3.79 -7.66
CA ILE A 413 -0.63 -4.29 -8.22
C ILE A 413 -0.55 -3.82 -9.67
N THR A 414 0.35 -2.90 -9.95
CA THR A 414 0.53 -2.31 -11.28
C THR A 414 1.86 -2.77 -11.87
N GLN A 415 1.78 -3.58 -12.92
CA GLN A 415 2.89 -3.99 -13.77
C GLN A 415 2.90 -3.09 -15.02
N ARG A 416 3.83 -2.14 -15.07
CA ARG A 416 4.03 -1.23 -16.22
C ARG A 416 5.51 -1.22 -16.58
N ASP A 417 5.81 -1.54 -17.84
CA ASP A 417 7.19 -1.70 -18.32
C ASP A 417 8.02 -2.57 -17.38
N ALA A 418 9.17 -2.12 -16.89
CA ALA A 418 10.02 -2.93 -16.01
C ALA A 418 9.59 -2.90 -14.54
N ARG A 419 8.56 -2.13 -14.18
CA ARG A 419 8.25 -1.85 -12.78
C ARG A 419 6.99 -2.60 -12.34
N ILE A 420 7.03 -3.06 -11.09
CA ILE A 420 5.85 -3.53 -10.36
C ILE A 420 5.69 -2.63 -9.14
N ASP A 421 4.60 -1.89 -9.10
CA ASP A 421 4.18 -1.07 -7.98
C ASP A 421 3.08 -1.78 -7.19
N VAL A 422 3.14 -1.68 -5.86
CA VAL A 422 2.06 -2.08 -4.97
C VAL A 422 1.64 -0.87 -4.13
N VAL A 423 0.38 -0.45 -4.29
CA VAL A 423 -0.25 0.59 -3.48
C VAL A 423 -1.32 -0.07 -2.59
N LEU A 424 -1.36 0.32 -1.32
CA LEU A 424 -2.40 -0.07 -0.37
C LEU A 424 -3.20 1.14 0.04
N ARG A 425 -4.51 0.96 0.12
CA ARG A 425 -5.44 1.97 0.63
C ARG A 425 -6.32 1.40 1.72
N ARG A 426 -6.69 2.22 2.70
CA ARG A 426 -7.72 1.84 3.67
C ARG A 426 -9.10 2.11 3.07
N GLY A 427 -9.97 1.11 3.08
CA GLY A 427 -11.23 1.15 2.34
C GLY A 427 -11.09 0.75 0.87
N ASP A 428 -11.78 1.46 -0.03
CA ASP A 428 -11.81 1.13 -1.47
C ASP A 428 -10.65 1.78 -2.26
N SER A 429 -10.72 1.74 -3.59
CA SER A 429 -9.70 2.31 -4.48
C SER A 429 -9.61 3.84 -4.43
N THR A 430 -10.54 4.52 -3.76
CA THR A 430 -10.57 5.97 -3.54
C THR A 430 -10.28 6.35 -2.08
N GLY A 431 -10.03 5.36 -1.23
CA GLY A 431 -9.67 5.58 0.17
C GLY A 431 -8.21 6.02 0.36
N PRO A 432 -7.82 6.41 1.59
CA PRO A 432 -6.50 6.97 1.86
C PRO A 432 -5.38 5.98 1.55
N ILE A 433 -4.29 6.46 0.93
CA ILE A 433 -3.09 5.65 0.69
C ILE A 433 -2.37 5.43 2.02
N ILE A 434 -2.18 4.16 2.39
CA ILE A 434 -1.53 3.78 3.66
C ILE A 434 -0.21 3.04 3.46
N GLY A 435 0.08 2.61 2.24
CA GLY A 435 1.27 1.84 1.94
C GLY A 435 1.63 1.91 0.47
N HIS A 436 2.92 1.87 0.21
CA HIS A 436 3.49 1.77 -1.13
C HIS A 436 4.77 0.94 -1.03
N ASN A 437 5.12 0.21 -2.08
CA ASN A 437 6.50 -0.20 -2.38
C ASN A 437 6.56 -0.67 -3.83
N TYR A 438 7.76 -0.82 -4.39
CA TYR A 438 7.93 -1.22 -5.77
C TYR A 438 9.19 -2.06 -5.97
N VAL A 439 9.24 -2.76 -7.11
CA VAL A 439 10.44 -3.39 -7.63
C VAL A 439 10.64 -2.97 -9.08
N ASP A 440 11.86 -2.51 -9.41
CA ASP A 440 12.30 -2.37 -10.78
C ASP A 440 12.93 -3.69 -11.24
N MET A 441 12.23 -4.42 -12.09
CA MET A 441 12.66 -5.74 -12.56
C MET A 441 13.89 -5.67 -13.47
N ARG A 442 14.15 -4.53 -14.14
CA ARG A 442 15.31 -4.33 -14.99
C ARG A 442 16.55 -4.09 -14.15
N GLU A 443 16.46 -3.24 -13.12
CA GLU A 443 17.55 -3.03 -12.16
C GLU A 443 17.92 -4.32 -11.42
N ARG A 444 16.92 -5.13 -11.08
CA ARG A 444 17.12 -6.46 -10.46
C ARG A 444 17.57 -7.55 -11.43
N ASN A 445 17.62 -7.26 -12.73
CA ASN A 445 17.93 -8.22 -13.79
C ASN A 445 17.08 -9.49 -13.67
N SER A 446 15.77 -9.30 -13.51
CA SER A 446 14.80 -10.35 -13.11
C SER A 446 14.56 -11.39 -14.20
N GLY A 447 14.86 -11.04 -15.45
CA GLY A 447 14.87 -11.95 -16.59
C GLY A 447 13.51 -12.29 -17.20
N TYR A 448 12.42 -11.64 -16.79
CA TYR A 448 11.07 -11.90 -17.31
C TYR A 448 10.82 -11.33 -18.72
N ASP A 449 11.73 -10.52 -19.24
CA ASP A 449 11.65 -9.82 -20.52
C ASP A 449 12.13 -10.66 -21.71
N VAL A 450 11.84 -11.97 -21.70
CA VAL A 450 12.18 -12.91 -22.78
C VAL A 450 10.94 -13.34 -23.58
N PRO A 451 11.04 -13.61 -24.90
CA PRO A 451 9.88 -13.84 -25.75
C PRO A 451 8.96 -15.00 -25.34
N GLU A 452 9.48 -16.00 -24.64
CA GLU A 452 8.75 -17.17 -24.18
C GLU A 452 7.99 -16.99 -22.86
N GLU A 453 8.24 -15.91 -22.13
CA GLU A 453 7.53 -15.60 -20.88
C GLU A 453 6.14 -15.02 -21.15
N TRP A 454 5.22 -15.33 -20.24
CA TRP A 454 3.83 -14.91 -20.28
C TRP A 454 3.30 -14.90 -18.85
N MET A 455 2.40 -13.97 -18.60
CA MET A 455 1.91 -13.63 -17.28
C MET A 455 0.42 -13.88 -17.17
N TYR A 456 -0.03 -14.06 -15.94
CA TYR A 456 -1.44 -14.04 -15.57
C TYR A 456 -1.58 -13.63 -14.10
N PHE A 457 -2.65 -12.92 -13.80
CA PHE A 457 -2.99 -12.57 -12.42
C PHE A 457 -3.61 -13.73 -11.65
N LYS A 458 -3.47 -13.69 -10.33
CA LYS A 458 -4.17 -14.55 -9.37
C LYS A 458 -4.66 -13.73 -8.19
N ALA A 459 -5.79 -14.09 -7.60
CA ALA A 459 -6.39 -13.41 -6.45
C ALA A 459 -7.24 -14.39 -5.63
N GLY A 460 -7.26 -14.24 -4.30
CA GLY A 460 -8.03 -15.10 -3.40
C GLY A 460 -7.30 -15.36 -2.09
N ALA A 461 -7.37 -16.59 -1.59
CA ALA A 461 -6.65 -17.04 -0.41
C ALA A 461 -5.70 -18.20 -0.77
N TYR A 462 -4.40 -17.91 -0.84
CA TYR A 462 -3.36 -18.94 -0.98
C TYR A 462 -2.60 -19.08 0.34
N THR A 463 -2.89 -20.16 1.08
CA THR A 463 -2.40 -20.41 2.43
C THR A 463 -0.92 -20.74 2.44
N GLN A 464 -0.11 -19.97 3.16
CA GLN A 464 1.35 -20.15 3.20
C GLN A 464 1.81 -20.85 4.49
N ASN A 465 0.95 -21.74 4.98
CA ASN A 465 1.09 -22.55 6.17
C ASN A 465 0.69 -24.01 5.90
N ASN A 466 1.64 -24.93 6.07
CA ASN A 466 1.44 -26.36 5.93
C ASN A 466 1.91 -27.16 7.16
N THR A 467 2.08 -26.47 8.28
CA THR A 467 2.62 -27.05 9.53
C THR A 467 1.63 -26.99 10.69
N GLY A 468 0.54 -26.24 10.55
CA GLY A 468 -0.55 -26.16 11.54
C GLY A 468 -1.55 -27.32 11.48
N ASP A 469 -2.64 -27.18 12.24
CA ASP A 469 -3.77 -28.11 12.20
C ASP A 469 -4.40 -28.10 10.81
N THR A 470 -4.64 -29.29 10.25
CA THR A 470 -5.22 -29.44 8.91
C THR A 470 -6.58 -28.76 8.72
N THR A 471 -7.31 -28.48 9.79
CA THR A 471 -8.63 -27.81 9.77
C THR A 471 -8.57 -26.31 9.99
N ASP A 472 -7.42 -25.78 10.42
CA ASP A 472 -7.16 -24.35 10.48
C ASP A 472 -7.13 -23.76 9.05
N PHE A 473 -7.46 -22.47 8.89
CA PHE A 473 -7.68 -21.89 7.57
C PHE A 473 -7.34 -20.41 7.48
N ASP A 474 -7.11 -19.93 6.27
CA ASP A 474 -7.17 -18.50 5.94
C ASP A 474 -8.51 -18.21 5.24
N GLN A 475 -9.10 -17.05 5.51
CA GLN A 475 -10.32 -16.59 4.86
C GLN A 475 -10.21 -15.12 4.46
N VAL A 476 -10.55 -14.85 3.21
CA VAL A 476 -10.51 -13.53 2.58
C VAL A 476 -11.82 -13.28 1.87
N THR A 477 -12.42 -12.12 2.07
CA THR A 477 -13.67 -11.70 1.40
C THR A 477 -13.40 -10.52 0.50
N PHE A 478 -13.66 -10.66 -0.80
CA PHE A 478 -13.55 -9.59 -1.77
C PHE A 478 -14.90 -8.89 -1.96
N TYR A 479 -14.85 -7.56 -2.03
CA TYR A 479 -15.98 -6.68 -2.33
C TYR A 479 -15.88 -6.06 -3.72
N ALA A 480 -14.66 -5.93 -4.25
CA ALA A 480 -14.38 -5.58 -5.64
C ALA A 480 -13.13 -6.32 -6.12
N LEU A 481 -13.13 -6.77 -7.38
CA LEU A 481 -11.98 -7.38 -8.03
C LEU A 481 -11.98 -7.00 -9.51
N GLU A 482 -10.89 -6.41 -9.99
CA GLU A 482 -10.73 -5.96 -11.37
C GLU A 482 -9.32 -6.25 -11.86
N ASN A 483 -9.21 -6.61 -13.14
CA ASN A 483 -7.96 -6.65 -13.87
C ASN A 483 -8.07 -5.87 -15.20
N THR A 484 -7.00 -5.20 -15.60
CA THR A 484 -6.93 -4.49 -16.88
C THR A 484 -5.56 -4.65 -17.53
N HIS A 485 -5.54 -4.57 -18.86
CA HIS A 485 -4.33 -4.61 -19.70
C HIS A 485 -4.44 -3.56 -20.82
N ASP A 486 -3.30 -3.16 -21.39
CA ASP A 486 -3.22 -2.30 -22.57
C ASP A 486 -3.53 -3.03 -23.89
#